data_AF-A0AAV4BKR8-F1
#
_entry.id   AF-A0AAV4BKR8-F1
#
_cell.length_a   1.000
_cell.length_b   1.000
_cell.length_c   1.000
_cell.angle_alpha   90.00
_cell.angle_beta   90.00
_cell.angle_gamma   90.00
#
_symmetry.space_group_name_H-M   'P 1'
#
loop_
_entity.id
_entity.type
_entity.pdbx_description
1 polymer ?
#
loop_
_entity_poly.entity_id
_entity_poly.type
_entity_poly.pdbx_seq_one_letter_code
_entity_poly.pdbx_strand_id
1 'polypeptide(L)'
;MACPCIKTIMALLLVMWMASSVKSAPMSSKPKVILVSMDGFRHDYLTKVNNTPNFDMMLREGVTMPWIRNTFTTLTFPCHFTMVTGLFEESHGIVANNMYDSKTDRNRFRMSTTDEDWWTGHETIWTSAQKAGLKAGVYFWVGSASKIQGTRPERWFPFDGRVPFEDRVDTLVKWMSEDDFDLGLIYFNEPDHTGHVSGPEGHATLKEDVAFLLGGSRQEGYRTFRNEAGVLL
;
A
#
# COMPACT_ATOMS: atom_id res chain seq x y z
N MET A 1 27.15 31.46 -46.67
CA MET A 1 27.54 30.26 -45.90
C MET A 1 27.84 30.71 -44.47
N ALA A 2 26.99 30.37 -43.51
CA ALA A 2 27.20 30.79 -42.12
C ALA A 2 28.43 30.08 -41.51
N CYS A 3 29.28 30.84 -40.83
CA CYS A 3 30.52 30.37 -40.20
C CYS A 3 30.23 29.18 -39.25
N PRO A 4 30.97 28.05 -39.34
CA PRO A 4 30.70 26.86 -38.54
C PRO A 4 30.71 27.14 -37.02
N CYS A 5 31.47 28.14 -36.57
CA CYS A 5 31.51 28.57 -35.17
C CYS A 5 30.16 29.09 -34.64
N ILE A 6 29.39 29.81 -35.48
CA ILE A 6 28.08 30.38 -35.09
C ILE A 6 27.04 29.28 -34.89
N LYS A 7 27.09 28.22 -35.73
CA LYS A 7 26.18 27.07 -35.60
C LYS A 7 26.44 26.28 -34.32
N THR A 8 27.71 26.12 -33.93
CA THR A 8 28.07 25.42 -32.70
C THR A 8 27.66 26.21 -31.45
N ILE A 9 27.84 27.54 -31.47
CA ILE A 9 27.42 28.40 -30.35
C ILE A 9 25.89 28.39 -30.19
N MET A 10 25.14 28.47 -31.30
CA MET A 10 23.68 28.39 -31.23
C MET A 10 23.17 27.02 -30.79
N ALA A 11 23.84 25.93 -31.19
CA ALA A 11 23.51 24.59 -30.70
C ALA A 11 23.75 24.45 -29.18
N LEU A 12 24.85 24.98 -28.67
CA LEU A 12 25.16 24.98 -27.23
C LEU A 12 24.17 25.82 -26.41
N LEU A 13 23.79 27.00 -26.92
CA LEU A 13 22.78 27.85 -26.29
C LEU A 13 21.39 27.19 -26.29
N LEU A 14 21.04 26.48 -27.35
CA LEU A 14 19.78 25.71 -27.42
C LEU A 14 19.76 24.55 -26.41
N VAL A 15 20.89 23.85 -26.25
CA VAL A 15 21.02 22.76 -25.25
C VAL A 15 20.96 23.31 -23.83
N MET A 16 21.59 24.46 -23.54
CA MET A 16 21.48 25.11 -22.23
C MET A 16 20.05 25.62 -21.94
N TRP A 17 19.33 26.12 -22.95
CA TRP A 17 17.94 26.56 -22.79
C TRP A 17 16.98 25.39 -22.55
N MET A 18 17.21 24.26 -23.23
CA MET A 18 16.48 23.01 -23.00
C MET A 18 16.76 22.42 -21.61
N ALA A 19 18.02 22.48 -21.13
CA ALA A 19 18.40 22.03 -19.79
C ALA A 19 17.79 22.90 -18.66
N SER A 20 17.50 24.17 -18.93
CA SER A 20 16.94 25.11 -17.95
C SER A 20 15.42 24.96 -17.75
N SER A 21 14.75 24.14 -18.56
CA SER A 21 13.28 23.99 -18.54
C SER A 21 12.77 22.76 -17.80
N VAL A 22 13.63 22.03 -17.09
CA VAL A 22 13.19 20.97 -16.18
C VAL A 22 12.66 21.62 -14.90
N LYS A 23 11.39 22.03 -14.92
CA LYS A 23 10.67 22.39 -13.71
C LYS A 23 10.48 21.12 -12.88
N SER A 24 11.29 20.94 -11.84
CA SER A 24 10.95 20.04 -10.73
C SER A 24 9.59 20.49 -10.18
N ALA A 25 8.62 19.59 -10.18
CA ALA A 25 7.32 19.87 -9.57
C ALA A 25 7.55 20.22 -8.08
N PRO A 26 6.93 21.29 -7.55
CA PRO A 26 7.03 21.61 -6.14
C PRO A 26 6.39 20.46 -5.35
N MET A 27 7.24 19.74 -4.62
CA MET A 27 6.83 18.68 -3.71
C MET A 27 5.94 19.27 -2.61
N SER A 28 4.80 18.63 -2.35
CA SER A 28 3.89 19.02 -1.28
C SER A 28 4.65 19.04 0.05
N SER A 29 4.63 20.17 0.76
CA SER A 29 5.35 20.34 2.03
C SER A 29 4.66 19.62 3.21
N LYS A 30 3.55 18.93 2.95
CA LYS A 30 2.78 18.22 3.96
C LYS A 30 3.31 16.80 4.10
N PRO A 31 3.51 16.30 5.33
CA PRO A 31 3.87 14.90 5.54
C PRO A 31 2.79 13.99 4.93
N LYS A 32 3.22 13.03 4.10
CA LYS A 32 2.37 12.00 3.50
C LYS A 32 2.50 10.69 4.28
N VAL A 33 1.42 9.93 4.38
CA VAL A 33 1.37 8.63 5.07
C VAL A 33 1.05 7.53 4.08
N ILE A 34 1.85 6.46 4.11
CA ILE A 34 1.56 5.23 3.38
C ILE A 34 1.52 4.08 4.37
N LEU A 35 0.41 3.35 4.37
CA LEU A 35 0.24 2.12 5.13
C LEU A 35 0.32 0.93 4.17
N VAL A 36 1.32 0.08 4.38
CA VAL A 36 1.59 -1.10 3.56
C VAL A 36 1.24 -2.34 4.37
N SER A 37 0.37 -3.20 3.84
CA SER A 37 0.11 -4.51 4.42
C SER A 37 0.59 -5.63 3.50
N MET A 38 1.36 -6.55 4.08
CA MET A 38 1.79 -7.79 3.45
C MET A 38 1.15 -8.93 4.22
N ASP A 39 0.15 -9.57 3.63
CA ASP A 39 -0.66 -10.55 4.32
C ASP A 39 0.18 -11.74 4.77
N GLY A 40 -0.10 -12.27 5.96
CA GLY A 40 0.62 -13.42 6.50
C GLY A 40 2.12 -13.21 6.74
N PHE A 41 2.62 -11.97 6.72
CA PHE A 41 4.03 -11.66 7.00
C PHE A 41 4.35 -11.89 8.48
N ARG A 42 4.84 -13.09 8.80
CA ARG A 42 5.16 -13.47 10.17
C ARG A 42 6.40 -12.72 10.67
N HIS A 43 6.41 -12.41 11.98
CA HIS A 43 7.43 -11.57 12.61
C HIS A 43 8.89 -12.05 12.42
N ASP A 44 9.12 -13.34 12.18
CA ASP A 44 10.44 -13.94 12.06
C ASP A 44 10.93 -14.10 10.61
N TYR A 45 10.11 -13.77 9.59
CA TYR A 45 10.46 -14.01 8.19
C TYR A 45 11.72 -13.25 7.76
N LEU A 46 11.92 -12.02 8.23
CA LEU A 46 13.14 -11.25 7.94
C LEU A 46 14.40 -11.86 8.54
N THR A 47 14.28 -12.75 9.53
CA THR A 47 15.44 -13.49 10.09
C THR A 47 15.73 -14.78 9.32
N LYS A 48 14.79 -15.25 8.49
CA LYS A 48 14.84 -16.51 7.74
C LYS A 48 15.22 -16.33 6.28
N VAL A 49 15.12 -15.09 5.78
CA VAL A 49 15.41 -14.72 4.40
C VAL A 49 16.69 -13.89 4.38
N ASN A 50 17.59 -14.21 3.43
CA ASN A 50 18.75 -13.38 3.16
C ASN A 50 18.46 -12.50 1.93
N ASN A 51 19.19 -11.39 1.80
CA ASN A 51 19.12 -10.49 0.65
C ASN A 51 17.78 -9.74 0.54
N THR A 52 17.45 -8.98 1.59
CA THR A 52 16.27 -8.11 1.67
C THR A 52 16.67 -6.65 1.78
N PRO A 53 17.45 -6.09 0.84
CA PRO A 53 18.16 -4.81 1.04
C PRO A 53 17.25 -3.64 1.38
N ASN A 54 15.99 -3.64 0.89
CA ASN A 54 15.02 -2.59 1.20
C ASN A 54 14.45 -2.72 2.61
N PHE A 55 14.14 -3.94 3.07
CA PHE A 55 13.81 -4.18 4.48
C PHE A 55 15.00 -3.89 5.38
N ASP A 56 16.21 -4.31 5.00
CA ASP A 56 17.42 -4.06 5.77
C ASP A 56 17.66 -2.55 5.93
N MET A 57 17.36 -1.76 4.89
CA MET A 57 17.38 -0.30 4.96
C MET A 57 16.32 0.24 5.92
N MET A 58 15.06 -0.18 5.79
CA MET A 58 13.98 0.25 6.69
C MET A 58 14.24 -0.13 8.15
N LEU A 59 14.82 -1.31 8.41
CA LEU A 59 15.20 -1.73 9.76
C LEU A 59 16.35 -0.90 10.35
N ARG A 60 17.28 -0.42 9.51
CA ARG A 60 18.40 0.42 9.96
C ARG A 60 18.02 1.88 10.17
N GLU A 61 17.16 2.42 9.31
CA GLU A 61 16.85 3.86 9.26
C GLU A 61 15.50 4.21 9.90
N GLY A 62 14.61 3.22 10.04
CA GLY A 62 13.27 3.39 10.60
C GLY A 62 13.14 2.91 12.05
N VAL A 63 11.89 2.77 12.47
CA VAL A 63 11.50 2.21 13.77
C VAL A 63 10.95 0.82 13.54
N THR A 64 11.41 -0.14 14.34
CA THR A 64 10.98 -1.55 14.26
C THR A 64 10.57 -2.08 15.62
N MET A 65 9.70 -3.09 15.62
CA MET A 65 9.26 -3.82 16.81
C MET A 65 9.51 -5.32 16.59
N PRO A 66 9.87 -6.09 17.63
CA PRO A 66 10.12 -7.53 17.51
C PRO A 66 8.93 -8.33 16.96
N TRP A 67 7.70 -7.90 17.27
CA TRP A 67 6.45 -8.44 16.74
C TRP A 67 5.30 -7.48 17.03
N ILE A 68 4.22 -7.62 16.26
CA ILE A 68 2.92 -6.96 16.50
C ILE A 68 1.96 -8.02 17.04
N ARG A 69 1.18 -7.68 18.07
CA ARG A 69 0.12 -8.56 18.58
C ARG A 69 -1.15 -8.32 17.78
N ASN A 70 -1.57 -9.33 17.02
CA ASN A 70 -2.86 -9.32 16.34
C ASN A 70 -4.04 -9.31 17.32
N THR A 71 -5.22 -8.99 16.79
CA THR A 71 -6.48 -9.22 17.47
C THR A 71 -6.76 -10.72 17.65
N PHE A 72 -7.83 -11.06 18.36
CA PHE A 72 -8.12 -12.45 18.71
C PHE A 72 -8.31 -13.33 17.46
N THR A 73 -9.02 -12.83 16.47
CA THR A 73 -9.21 -13.55 15.21
C THR A 73 -8.08 -13.20 14.25
N THR A 74 -7.04 -14.03 14.22
CA THR A 74 -5.89 -13.88 13.31
C THR A 74 -6.22 -14.30 11.88
N LEU A 75 -7.22 -13.64 11.28
CA LEU A 75 -7.64 -13.79 9.89
C LEU A 75 -7.54 -12.44 9.17
N THR A 76 -7.34 -12.47 7.85
CA THR A 76 -7.19 -11.28 7.00
C THR A 76 -8.24 -10.21 7.28
N PHE A 77 -9.54 -10.51 7.10
CA PHE A 77 -10.58 -9.49 7.15
C PHE A 77 -10.74 -8.84 8.52
N PRO A 78 -10.87 -9.62 9.62
CA PRO A 78 -10.92 -9.07 10.96
C PRO A 78 -9.73 -8.16 11.29
N CYS A 79 -8.49 -8.66 11.15
CA CYS A 79 -7.31 -7.87 11.51
C CYS A 79 -7.16 -6.62 10.64
N HIS A 80 -7.36 -6.71 9.32
CA HIS A 80 -7.24 -5.55 8.43
C HIS A 80 -8.30 -4.49 8.69
N PHE A 81 -9.50 -4.91 9.09
CA PHE A 81 -10.56 -3.95 9.44
C PHE A 81 -10.32 -3.32 10.81
N THR A 82 -9.76 -4.06 11.77
CA THR A 82 -9.25 -3.50 13.03
C THR A 82 -8.20 -2.43 12.75
N MET A 83 -7.20 -2.68 11.89
CA MET A 83 -6.12 -1.72 11.60
C MET A 83 -6.62 -0.35 11.15
N VAL A 84 -7.71 -0.31 10.38
CA VAL A 84 -8.23 0.94 9.79
C VAL A 84 -9.36 1.57 10.58
N THR A 85 -9.90 0.89 11.59
CA THR A 85 -10.96 1.42 12.47
C THR A 85 -10.49 1.66 13.91
N GLY A 86 -9.42 1.00 14.34
CA GLY A 86 -8.95 1.01 15.73
C GLY A 86 -9.82 0.20 16.69
N LEU A 87 -10.70 -0.66 16.18
CA LEU A 87 -11.69 -1.40 16.97
C LEU A 87 -11.45 -2.91 16.94
N PHE A 88 -11.88 -3.60 17.99
CA PHE A 88 -11.91 -5.06 18.01
C PHE A 88 -13.07 -5.63 17.17
N GLU A 89 -12.97 -6.92 16.88
CA GLU A 89 -13.90 -7.66 16.03
C GLU A 89 -15.36 -7.57 16.48
N GLU A 90 -15.57 -7.66 17.80
CA GLU A 90 -16.90 -7.56 18.41
C GLU A 90 -17.53 -6.17 18.26
N SER A 91 -16.71 -5.13 18.07
CA SER A 91 -17.18 -3.75 17.90
C SER A 91 -17.40 -3.41 16.44
N HIS A 92 -16.48 -3.79 15.55
CA HIS A 92 -16.59 -3.48 14.12
C HIS A 92 -17.38 -4.51 13.30
N GLY A 93 -17.76 -5.65 13.90
CA GLY A 93 -18.69 -6.63 13.32
C GLY A 93 -18.07 -7.65 12.36
N ILE A 94 -16.92 -7.34 11.75
CA ILE A 94 -16.17 -8.29 10.89
C ILE A 94 -15.39 -9.30 11.74
N VAL A 95 -16.06 -10.38 12.18
CA VAL A 95 -15.45 -11.36 13.10
C VAL A 95 -14.74 -12.53 12.42
N ALA A 96 -14.95 -12.75 11.11
CA ALA A 96 -14.28 -13.79 10.33
C ALA A 96 -14.28 -13.47 8.82
N ASN A 97 -13.43 -14.15 8.03
CA ASN A 97 -13.43 -14.06 6.56
C ASN A 97 -14.74 -14.60 5.94
N ASN A 98 -15.41 -15.52 6.64
CA ASN A 98 -16.72 -16.06 6.28
C ASN A 98 -17.57 -16.13 7.55
N MET A 99 -18.73 -15.48 7.55
CA MET A 99 -19.60 -15.41 8.73
C MET A 99 -21.08 -15.39 8.36
N TYR A 100 -21.93 -15.65 9.35
CA TYR A 100 -23.38 -15.72 9.23
C TYR A 100 -24.01 -14.88 10.33
N ASP A 101 -25.04 -14.09 9.99
CA ASP A 101 -25.81 -13.30 10.95
C ASP A 101 -27.25 -13.83 10.97
N SER A 102 -27.58 -14.53 12.06
CA SER A 102 -28.90 -15.13 12.25
C SER A 102 -30.00 -14.12 12.60
N LYS A 103 -29.65 -12.89 12.99
CA LYS A 103 -30.61 -11.88 13.46
C LYS A 103 -31.11 -10.98 12.34
N THR A 104 -30.28 -10.73 11.33
CA THR A 104 -30.57 -9.79 10.25
C THR A 104 -31.10 -10.46 8.97
N ASP A 105 -31.38 -11.78 9.01
CA ASP A 105 -31.69 -12.61 7.83
C ASP A 105 -30.65 -12.45 6.70
N ARG A 106 -29.42 -12.09 7.06
CA ARG A 106 -28.35 -11.88 6.08
C ARG A 106 -27.71 -13.22 5.81
N ASN A 107 -27.90 -13.67 4.57
CA ASN A 107 -27.52 -15.00 4.11
C ASN A 107 -26.14 -15.44 4.58
N ARG A 108 -25.06 -14.81 4.10
CA ARG A 108 -23.66 -15.12 4.43
C ARG A 108 -22.77 -13.94 4.03
N PHE A 109 -21.77 -13.67 4.86
CA PHE A 109 -20.63 -12.84 4.49
C PHE A 109 -19.50 -13.72 3.96
N ARG A 110 -18.83 -13.25 2.91
CA ARG A 110 -17.60 -13.84 2.35
C ARG A 110 -16.63 -12.70 2.00
N MET A 111 -15.38 -13.03 1.72
CA MET A 111 -14.37 -12.03 1.34
C MET A 111 -14.72 -11.24 0.06
N SER A 112 -15.61 -11.76 -0.79
CA SER A 112 -16.13 -11.04 -1.96
C SER A 112 -17.34 -10.14 -1.67
N THR A 113 -17.84 -10.12 -0.42
CA THR A 113 -19.06 -9.39 -0.05
C THR A 113 -18.79 -7.90 0.05
N THR A 114 -19.40 -7.12 -0.85
CA THR A 114 -19.36 -5.64 -0.83
C THR A 114 -20.65 -4.99 -0.33
N ASP A 115 -21.58 -5.80 0.18
CA ASP A 115 -22.87 -5.35 0.68
C ASP A 115 -22.68 -4.48 1.92
N GLU A 116 -23.05 -3.20 1.81
CA GLU A 116 -22.81 -2.12 2.77
C GLU A 116 -23.32 -2.47 4.17
N ASP A 117 -24.36 -3.30 4.23
CA ASP A 117 -25.01 -3.79 5.43
C ASP A 117 -24.07 -4.54 6.39
N TRP A 118 -23.08 -5.26 5.87
CA TRP A 118 -22.05 -5.93 6.67
C TRP A 118 -20.95 -4.98 7.15
N TRP A 119 -20.80 -3.86 6.45
CA TRP A 119 -19.79 -2.84 6.69
C TRP A 119 -20.39 -1.62 7.40
N THR A 120 -21.39 -1.85 8.25
CA THR A 120 -22.06 -0.83 9.07
C THR A 120 -21.23 -0.41 10.28
N GLY A 121 -19.92 -0.71 10.25
CA GLY A 121 -18.98 -0.40 11.30
C GLY A 121 -18.70 1.10 11.45
N HIS A 122 -17.68 1.36 12.25
CA HIS A 122 -17.28 2.70 12.62
C HIS A 122 -16.42 3.36 11.53
N GLU A 123 -16.09 4.62 11.78
CA GLU A 123 -15.27 5.41 10.87
C GLU A 123 -13.92 4.73 10.59
N THR A 124 -13.52 4.73 9.32
CA THR A 124 -12.23 4.22 8.88
C THR A 124 -11.23 5.35 8.72
N ILE A 125 -9.93 5.04 8.75
CA ILE A 125 -8.86 6.02 8.62
C ILE A 125 -8.94 6.84 7.33
N TRP A 126 -9.39 6.26 6.21
CA TRP A 126 -9.59 7.02 4.97
C TRP A 126 -10.80 7.96 5.06
N THR A 127 -11.88 7.54 5.71
CA THR A 127 -13.02 8.42 5.99
C THR A 127 -12.61 9.57 6.92
N SER A 128 -11.83 9.30 7.98
CA SER A 128 -11.29 10.32 8.89
C SER A 128 -10.41 11.33 8.16
N ALA A 129 -9.49 10.86 7.31
CA ALA A 129 -8.64 11.71 6.50
C ALA A 129 -9.46 12.62 5.58
N GLN A 130 -10.44 12.06 4.87
CA GLN A 130 -11.34 12.84 4.00
C GLN A 130 -12.17 13.87 4.77
N LYS A 131 -12.66 13.54 5.97
CA LYS A 131 -13.36 14.50 6.84
C LYS A 131 -12.45 15.64 7.31
N ALA A 132 -11.15 15.37 7.46
CA ALA A 132 -10.13 16.37 7.76
C ALA A 132 -9.67 17.19 6.53
N GLY A 133 -10.27 16.97 5.35
CA GLY A 133 -9.91 17.65 4.11
C GLY A 133 -8.65 17.11 3.43
N LEU A 134 -8.22 15.90 3.79
CA LEU A 134 -7.09 15.20 3.19
C LEU A 134 -7.56 14.23 2.11
N LYS A 135 -6.73 14.01 1.08
CA LYS A 135 -6.98 13.03 0.02
C LYS A 135 -6.51 11.65 0.44
N ALA A 136 -7.38 10.65 0.34
CA ALA A 136 -7.09 9.27 0.72
C ALA A 136 -7.36 8.28 -0.43
N GLY A 137 -6.36 7.44 -0.72
CA GLY A 137 -6.38 6.45 -1.79
C GLY A 137 -6.05 5.07 -1.24
N VAL A 138 -6.81 4.06 -1.64
CA VAL A 138 -6.74 2.71 -1.05
C VAL A 138 -6.67 1.66 -2.14
N TYR A 139 -5.51 1.02 -2.27
CA TYR A 139 -5.27 -0.08 -3.19
C TYR A 139 -5.50 -1.42 -2.47
N PHE A 140 -6.66 -2.06 -2.71
CA PHE A 140 -7.02 -3.42 -2.27
C PHE A 140 -7.23 -3.66 -0.77
N TRP A 141 -7.24 -2.64 0.08
CA TRP A 141 -7.52 -2.86 1.50
C TRP A 141 -8.94 -3.37 1.76
N VAL A 142 -9.08 -4.23 2.78
CA VAL A 142 -10.36 -4.80 3.23
C VAL A 142 -11.39 -3.69 3.54
N GLY A 143 -12.59 -3.82 2.96
CA GLY A 143 -13.69 -2.86 3.15
C GLY A 143 -13.64 -1.65 2.21
N SER A 144 -12.52 -1.38 1.53
CA SER A 144 -12.39 -0.21 0.64
C SER A 144 -13.34 -0.21 -0.56
N ALA A 145 -13.73 -1.41 -1.03
CA ALA A 145 -14.67 -1.60 -2.12
C ALA A 145 -16.15 -1.52 -1.72
N SER A 146 -16.44 -1.43 -0.42
CA SER A 146 -17.79 -1.25 0.14
C SER A 146 -17.99 0.21 0.52
N LYS A 147 -19.24 0.70 0.55
CA LYS A 147 -19.47 1.98 1.23
C LYS A 147 -19.56 1.70 2.72
N ILE A 148 -18.80 2.46 3.49
CA ILE A 148 -18.79 2.42 4.95
C ILE A 148 -19.30 3.77 5.41
N GLN A 149 -20.43 3.76 6.13
CA GLN A 149 -21.18 4.97 6.47
C GLN A 149 -21.51 5.85 5.24
N GLY A 150 -21.84 5.21 4.12
CA GLY A 150 -22.16 5.89 2.86
C GLY A 150 -20.95 6.47 2.10
N THR A 151 -19.72 6.28 2.60
CA THR A 151 -18.49 6.83 2.01
C THR A 151 -17.54 5.76 1.49
N ARG A 152 -16.65 6.14 0.57
CA ARG A 152 -15.52 5.35 0.07
C ARG A 152 -14.26 6.21 0.04
N PRO A 153 -13.07 5.58 -0.06
CA PRO A 153 -11.86 6.28 -0.44
C PRO A 153 -12.05 7.05 -1.75
N GLU A 154 -11.33 8.16 -1.93
CA GLU A 154 -11.38 8.96 -3.16
C GLU A 154 -10.97 8.14 -4.39
N ARG A 155 -9.96 7.28 -4.23
CA ARG A 155 -9.56 6.28 -5.21
C ARG A 155 -9.46 4.92 -4.53
N TRP A 156 -10.04 3.91 -5.17
CA TRP A 156 -10.00 2.54 -4.71
C TRP A 156 -10.17 1.57 -5.88
N PHE A 157 -9.76 0.32 -5.68
CA PHE A 157 -9.97 -0.75 -6.63
C PHE A 157 -10.60 -1.97 -5.94
N PRO A 158 -11.52 -2.70 -6.62
CA PRO A 158 -11.93 -4.01 -6.15
C PRO A 158 -10.73 -4.97 -6.19
N PHE A 159 -10.62 -5.85 -5.20
CA PHE A 159 -9.51 -6.78 -5.12
C PHE A 159 -9.42 -7.68 -6.37
N ASP A 160 -8.23 -7.72 -6.97
CA ASP A 160 -7.86 -8.67 -8.02
C ASP A 160 -6.42 -9.15 -7.78
N GLY A 161 -6.29 -10.37 -7.24
CA GLY A 161 -5.00 -10.97 -6.92
C GLY A 161 -4.09 -11.21 -8.13
N ARG A 162 -4.60 -11.09 -9.36
CA ARG A 162 -3.82 -11.25 -10.60
C ARG A 162 -3.06 -9.99 -10.99
N VAL A 163 -3.38 -8.84 -10.39
CA VAL A 163 -2.67 -7.57 -10.69
C VAL A 163 -1.24 -7.67 -10.16
N PRO A 164 -0.21 -7.48 -11.02
CA PRO A 164 1.20 -7.46 -10.62
C PRO A 164 1.46 -6.47 -9.50
N PHE A 165 2.38 -6.78 -8.59
CA PHE A 165 2.64 -5.93 -7.42
C PHE A 165 3.23 -4.57 -7.81
N GLU A 166 4.06 -4.52 -8.85
CA GLU A 166 4.63 -3.29 -9.40
C GLU A 166 3.55 -2.35 -9.90
N ASP A 167 2.53 -2.86 -10.59
CA ASP A 167 1.40 -2.04 -11.05
C ASP A 167 0.65 -1.41 -9.87
N ARG A 168 0.54 -2.13 -8.74
CA ARG A 168 -0.05 -1.60 -7.50
C ARG A 168 0.80 -0.48 -6.92
N VAL A 169 2.12 -0.72 -6.83
CA VAL A 169 3.10 0.23 -6.30
C VAL A 169 3.16 1.49 -7.17
N ASP A 170 3.34 1.35 -8.48
CA ASP A 170 3.42 2.46 -9.43
C ASP A 170 2.16 3.32 -9.40
N THR A 171 0.99 2.69 -9.28
CA THR A 171 -0.28 3.41 -9.15
C THR A 171 -0.33 4.21 -7.85
N LEU A 172 0.04 3.60 -6.72
CA LEU A 172 0.08 4.30 -5.44
C LEU A 172 1.10 5.44 -5.46
N VAL A 173 2.30 5.20 -5.99
CA VAL A 173 3.38 6.18 -6.16
C VAL A 173 2.87 7.40 -6.92
N LYS A 174 2.19 7.16 -8.04
CA LYS A 174 1.56 8.21 -8.83
C LYS A 174 0.53 9.00 -8.03
N TRP A 175 -0.34 8.33 -7.27
CA TRP A 175 -1.32 9.01 -6.43
C TRP A 175 -0.64 9.93 -5.41
N MET A 176 0.40 9.45 -4.75
CA MET A 176 1.09 10.20 -3.70
C MET A 176 1.90 11.38 -4.26
N SER A 177 2.59 11.20 -5.40
CA SER A 177 3.54 12.18 -5.94
C SER A 177 2.93 13.15 -6.96
N GLU A 178 2.02 12.68 -7.83
CA GLU A 178 1.45 13.49 -8.92
C GLU A 178 0.05 14.01 -8.58
N ASP A 179 -0.81 13.16 -8.00
CA ASP A 179 -2.20 13.52 -7.69
C ASP A 179 -2.37 14.19 -6.32
N ASP A 180 -1.25 14.37 -5.61
CA ASP A 180 -1.13 14.98 -4.27
C ASP A 180 -2.04 14.33 -3.22
N PHE A 181 -2.01 12.99 -3.13
CA PHE A 181 -2.68 12.26 -2.05
C PHE A 181 -1.91 12.40 -0.73
N ASP A 182 -2.63 12.51 0.38
CA ASP A 182 -2.05 12.65 1.72
C ASP A 182 -1.93 11.29 2.43
N LEU A 183 -2.87 10.38 2.16
CA LEU A 183 -2.95 9.04 2.73
C LEU A 183 -3.06 7.97 1.64
N GLY A 184 -2.14 7.02 1.63
CA GLY A 184 -2.15 5.85 0.76
C GLY A 184 -2.21 4.56 1.57
N LEU A 185 -3.08 3.63 1.20
CA LEU A 185 -3.11 2.26 1.73
C LEU A 185 -2.86 1.28 0.58
N ILE A 186 -2.06 0.24 0.81
CA ILE A 186 -1.79 -0.80 -0.20
C ILE A 186 -1.70 -2.19 0.45
N TYR A 187 -2.29 -3.19 -0.23
CA TYR A 187 -2.32 -4.58 0.22
C TYR A 187 -1.64 -5.52 -0.79
N PHE A 188 -0.82 -6.42 -0.24
CA PHE A 188 -0.21 -7.55 -0.93
C PHE A 188 -0.68 -8.86 -0.30
N ASN A 189 -1.08 -9.81 -1.15
CA ASN A 189 -1.56 -11.13 -0.74
C ASN A 189 -0.44 -12.15 -0.49
N GLU A 190 0.82 -11.70 -0.50
CA GLU A 190 1.99 -12.51 -0.17
C GLU A 190 2.69 -11.93 1.06
N PRO A 191 3.34 -12.77 1.89
CA PRO A 191 3.59 -14.22 1.70
C PRO A 191 2.46 -15.18 2.17
N ASP A 192 1.26 -14.67 2.51
CA ASP A 192 0.13 -15.51 2.96
C ASP A 192 -0.23 -16.62 1.98
N HIS A 193 -0.41 -16.29 0.70
CA HIS A 193 -0.81 -17.26 -0.31
C HIS A 193 0.23 -18.39 -0.45
N THR A 194 1.50 -18.04 -0.60
CA THR A 194 2.62 -18.99 -0.57
C THR A 194 2.65 -19.82 0.72
N GLY A 195 2.45 -19.18 1.87
CA GLY A 195 2.42 -19.81 3.18
C GLY A 195 1.29 -20.84 3.30
N HIS A 196 0.14 -20.58 2.71
CA HIS A 196 -0.97 -21.53 2.63
C HIS A 196 -0.66 -22.76 1.77
N VAL A 197 0.10 -22.58 0.68
CA VAL A 197 0.47 -23.67 -0.24
C VAL A 197 1.58 -24.55 0.33
N SER A 198 2.62 -23.93 0.90
CA SER A 198 3.89 -24.60 1.22
C SER A 198 4.20 -24.69 2.72
N GLY A 199 3.41 -24.03 3.55
CA GLY A 199 3.67 -23.86 4.97
C GLY A 199 4.66 -22.72 5.25
N PRO A 200 4.73 -22.23 6.50
CA PRO A 200 5.52 -21.06 6.87
C PRO A 200 7.04 -21.32 6.93
N GLU A 201 7.48 -22.55 6.66
CA GLU A 201 8.90 -22.93 6.58
C GLU A 201 9.30 -23.31 5.14
N GLY A 202 8.48 -23.00 4.13
CA GLY A 202 8.81 -23.16 2.71
C GLY A 202 9.90 -22.20 2.25
N HIS A 203 11.18 -22.53 2.53
CA HIS A 203 12.33 -21.62 2.41
C HIS A 203 12.59 -21.06 1.01
N ALA A 204 12.19 -21.77 -0.06
CA ALA A 204 12.41 -21.32 -1.44
C ALA A 204 11.46 -20.17 -1.80
N THR A 205 10.18 -20.34 -1.49
CA THR A 205 9.13 -19.39 -1.91
C THR A 205 9.11 -18.14 -1.04
N LEU A 206 9.38 -18.27 0.27
CA LEU A 206 9.56 -17.11 1.17
C LEU A 206 10.66 -16.15 0.70
N LYS A 207 11.70 -16.65 0.04
CA LYS A 207 12.79 -15.81 -0.48
C LYS A 207 12.35 -14.99 -1.69
N GLU A 208 11.58 -15.58 -2.59
CA GLU A 208 11.15 -14.93 -3.83
C GLU A 208 10.13 -13.82 -3.54
N ASP A 209 9.12 -14.10 -2.71
CA ASP A 209 8.06 -13.14 -2.40
C ASP A 209 8.59 -11.94 -1.61
N VAL A 210 9.38 -12.19 -0.55
CA VAL A 210 9.91 -11.12 0.31
C VAL A 210 10.96 -10.26 -0.42
N ALA A 211 11.79 -10.85 -1.29
CA ALA A 211 12.78 -10.09 -2.06
C ALA A 211 12.12 -9.26 -3.17
N PHE A 212 11.07 -9.79 -3.80
CA PHE A 212 10.36 -9.13 -4.89
C PHE A 212 9.57 -7.92 -4.40
N LEU A 213 8.83 -8.07 -3.29
CA LEU A 213 7.85 -7.10 -2.79
C LEU A 213 8.40 -5.70 -2.47
N LEU A 214 9.71 -5.50 -2.44
CA LEU A 214 10.31 -4.16 -2.29
C LEU A 214 11.50 -3.86 -3.21
N GLY A 215 11.97 -4.78 -4.06
CA GLY A 215 13.23 -4.59 -4.79
C GLY A 215 13.48 -5.40 -6.04
N GLY A 216 12.56 -6.27 -6.44
CA GLY A 216 12.69 -7.08 -7.65
C GLY A 216 12.27 -6.30 -8.89
N SER A 217 13.23 -5.73 -9.62
CA SER A 217 13.11 -5.35 -11.05
C SER A 217 12.58 -3.96 -11.46
N ARG A 218 13.25 -2.89 -11.01
CA ARG A 218 13.77 -1.78 -11.87
C ARG A 218 14.33 -0.69 -10.94
N GLN A 219 15.65 -0.59 -10.87
CA GLN A 219 16.35 0.40 -10.01
C GLN A 219 16.05 1.88 -10.34
N GLU A 220 15.30 2.17 -11.41
CA GLU A 220 15.09 3.52 -11.91
C GLU A 220 13.87 4.24 -11.32
N GLY A 221 12.84 3.52 -10.86
CA GLY A 221 11.62 4.13 -10.29
C GLY A 221 11.74 4.51 -8.80
N TYR A 222 12.51 3.73 -8.03
CA TYR A 222 12.59 3.86 -6.56
C TYR A 222 13.42 5.05 -6.06
N ARG A 223 14.16 5.75 -6.93
CA ARG A 223 14.90 6.96 -6.53
C ARG A 223 13.98 8.12 -6.15
N THR A 224 12.74 8.15 -6.64
CA THR A 224 11.80 9.25 -6.38
C THR A 224 11.09 9.09 -5.03
N PHE A 225 10.81 7.85 -4.59
CA PHE A 225 10.22 7.58 -3.26
C PHE A 225 11.16 7.87 -2.08
N ARG A 226 12.46 7.94 -2.36
CA ARG A 226 13.58 8.09 -1.42
C ARG A 226 13.53 9.36 -0.56
N ASN A 227 12.83 10.40 -1.00
CA ASN A 227 12.91 11.74 -0.37
C ASN A 227 11.60 12.24 0.26
N GLU A 228 10.48 11.51 0.16
CA GLU A 228 9.16 12.17 0.19
C GLU A 228 8.10 11.57 1.14
N ALA A 229 8.28 10.35 1.67
CA ALA A 229 7.29 9.73 2.55
C ALA A 229 7.92 9.00 3.73
N GLY A 230 7.45 9.29 4.95
CA GLY A 230 7.69 8.43 6.10
C GLY A 230 6.90 7.15 5.91
N VAL A 231 7.60 6.05 5.55
CA VAL A 231 6.99 4.73 5.48
C VAL A 231 6.90 4.17 6.90
N LEU A 232 5.69 3.98 7.40
CA LEU A 232 5.44 3.20 8.61
C LEU A 232 4.96 1.81 8.16
N LEU A 233 5.72 0.77 8.52
CA LEU A 233 5.29 -0.62 8.46
C LEU A 233 4.59 -0.99 9.77
#